data_AF-A0A844FKK8-F1
#
_entry.id   AF-A0A844FKK8-F1
#
_cell.length_a   1.000
_cell.length_b   1.000
_cell.length_c   1.000
_cell.angle_alpha   90.00
_cell.angle_beta   90.00
_cell.angle_gamma   90.00
#
_symmetry.space_group_name_H-M   'P 1'
#
loop_
_entity.id
_entity.type
_entity.pdbx_description
1 polymer ?
#
loop_
_entity_poly.entity_id
_entity_poly.type
_entity_poly.pdbx_seq_one_letter_code
_entity_poly.pdbx_strand_id
1 'polypeptide(L)'
;MNMRKLKIILQNISKRKAICVLISIQVMISIWLLLTRIDAVEKINKVEEDVELLLSKNSGEIVHMIFADDATHPKDFLKFREQVVKSGCLDYIAYSAKSGLTVKEFENNPKYHKMVEGLNIKKDDLFFDGGIMTLDIESGMEELMQFKLAKGRGLEKDDFNFYKEGKAIPLIAGYSLYENGLVDVGTKITNGDFEDIKYEVVGILSEDSKWFSSELSSNQIMYLRDKFIEPICDNEIYIYDILPSMNYYGEISKGKNKELVLEELKELADKNGLSSKVDFMTVEDDIEEDREFMKNYYKYYLIFSVLFFIIMTFAITVLIILSLDSRKEEIGIRVAMGASFKDIRAMFSGEILFINLFSTLIVFVVYTVLNRLNFRYDEVVSKIDIEPLTFISVIVGVAFMCILPIYIVTKRLSKFNPSELVGGRE
;
A
#
# COMPACT_ATOMS: atom_id res chain seq x y z
N MET A 1 -3.48 -19.04 35.97
CA MET A 1 -4.50 -20.11 35.74
C MET A 1 -3.86 -21.46 36.03
N ASN A 2 -4.44 -22.30 36.90
CA ASN A 2 -3.86 -23.61 37.26
C ASN A 2 -3.94 -24.60 36.05
N MET A 3 -2.91 -25.40 35.78
CA MET A 3 -2.84 -26.31 34.61
C MET A 3 -4.07 -27.22 34.46
N ARG A 4 -4.65 -27.64 35.58
CA ARG A 4 -5.87 -28.46 35.60
C ARG A 4 -7.09 -27.74 35.00
N LYS A 5 -7.22 -26.42 35.22
CA LYS A 5 -8.31 -25.61 34.66
C LYS A 5 -8.14 -25.42 33.14
N LEU A 6 -6.92 -25.17 32.67
CA LEU A 6 -6.62 -25.06 31.24
C LEU A 6 -6.90 -26.38 30.50
N LYS A 7 -6.52 -27.52 31.08
CA LYS A 7 -6.79 -28.85 30.50
C LYS A 7 -8.29 -29.10 30.33
N ILE A 8 -9.11 -28.71 31.31
CA ILE A 8 -10.58 -28.83 31.23
C ILE A 8 -11.14 -27.94 30.10
N ILE A 9 -10.67 -26.69 29.99
CA ILE A 9 -11.08 -25.78 28.91
C ILE A 9 -10.77 -26.38 27.54
N LEU A 10 -9.54 -26.85 27.32
CA LEU A 10 -9.12 -27.47 26.06
C LEU A 10 -9.92 -28.74 25.74
N GLN A 11 -10.20 -29.58 26.74
CA GLN A 11 -11.02 -30.77 26.57
C GLN A 11 -12.47 -30.42 26.17
N ASN A 12 -13.06 -29.39 26.78
CA ASN A 12 -14.41 -28.94 26.45
C ASN A 12 -14.48 -28.39 25.01
N ILE A 13 -13.49 -27.59 24.60
CA ILE A 13 -13.37 -27.09 23.23
C ILE A 13 -13.25 -28.25 22.24
N SER A 14 -12.39 -29.23 22.53
CA SER A 14 -12.14 -30.35 21.62
C SER A 14 -13.37 -31.25 21.37
N LYS A 15 -14.30 -31.30 22.34
CA LYS A 15 -15.56 -32.04 22.23
C LYS A 15 -16.63 -31.32 21.40
N ARG A 16 -16.53 -30.00 21.23
CA ARG A 16 -17.56 -29.18 20.55
C ARG A 16 -16.97 -28.35 19.42
N LYS A 17 -16.21 -29.02 18.55
CA LYS A 17 -15.47 -28.42 17.44
C LYS A 17 -16.34 -27.51 16.57
N ALA A 18 -17.55 -27.92 16.19
CA ALA A 18 -18.41 -27.13 15.29
C ALA A 18 -18.76 -25.74 15.83
N ILE A 19 -19.26 -25.64 17.07
CA ILE A 19 -19.62 -24.35 17.68
C ILE A 19 -18.37 -23.50 17.92
N CYS A 20 -17.29 -24.09 18.40
CA CYS A 20 -16.03 -23.38 18.62
C CYS A 20 -15.44 -22.84 17.31
N VAL A 21 -15.50 -23.62 16.22
CA VAL A 21 -15.05 -23.20 14.89
C VAL A 21 -15.92 -22.06 14.36
N LEU A 22 -17.24 -22.11 14.52
CA LEU A 22 -18.13 -21.01 14.12
C LEU A 22 -17.83 -19.72 14.87
N ILE A 23 -17.68 -19.80 16.20
CA ILE A 23 -17.28 -18.63 17.02
C ILE A 23 -15.91 -18.12 16.58
N SER A 24 -14.94 -19.01 16.34
CA SER A 24 -13.61 -18.62 15.86
C SER A 24 -13.68 -17.90 14.52
N ILE A 25 -14.32 -18.47 13.50
CA ILE A 25 -14.45 -17.84 12.18
C ILE A 25 -15.10 -16.46 12.30
N GLN A 26 -16.15 -16.36 13.11
CA GLN A 26 -16.86 -15.10 13.31
C GLN A 26 -15.97 -14.02 13.95
N VAL A 27 -15.23 -14.38 15.00
CA VAL A 27 -14.26 -13.49 15.65
C VAL A 27 -13.17 -13.10 14.65
N MET A 28 -12.67 -14.05 13.86
CA MET A 28 -11.62 -13.81 12.88
C MET A 28 -12.06 -12.77 11.83
N ILE A 29 -13.24 -12.95 11.24
CA ILE A 29 -13.80 -12.00 10.25
C ILE A 29 -13.97 -10.61 10.86
N SER A 30 -14.46 -10.53 12.09
CA SER A 30 -14.71 -9.25 12.73
C SER A 30 -13.42 -8.48 13.02
N ILE A 31 -12.38 -9.16 13.50
CA ILE A 31 -11.06 -8.57 13.75
C ILE A 31 -10.39 -8.18 12.44
N TRP A 32 -10.50 -9.02 11.41
CA TRP A 32 -9.96 -8.74 10.08
C TRP A 32 -10.55 -7.45 9.50
N LEU A 33 -11.87 -7.29 9.55
CA LEU A 33 -12.53 -6.07 9.07
C LEU A 33 -12.04 -4.84 9.84
N LEU A 34 -12.01 -4.90 11.17
CA LEU A 34 -11.55 -3.79 12.00
C LEU A 34 -10.09 -3.41 11.71
N LEU A 35 -9.20 -4.40 11.60
CA LEU A 35 -7.79 -4.20 11.24
C LEU A 35 -7.64 -3.49 9.89
N THR A 36 -8.32 -3.98 8.85
CA THR A 36 -8.22 -3.38 7.51
C THR A 36 -8.72 -1.93 7.47
N ARG A 37 -9.70 -1.57 8.31
CA ARG A 37 -10.19 -0.18 8.35
C ARG A 37 -9.21 0.75 9.05
N ILE A 38 -8.60 0.30 10.14
CA ILE A 38 -7.66 1.11 10.91
C ILE A 38 -6.38 1.33 10.09
N ASP A 39 -5.83 0.27 9.49
CA ASP A 39 -4.68 0.34 8.59
C ASP A 39 -4.93 1.31 7.41
N ALA A 40 -6.14 1.29 6.83
CA ALA A 40 -6.48 2.24 5.77
C ALA A 40 -6.50 3.70 6.24
N VAL A 41 -7.06 3.99 7.41
CA VAL A 41 -7.07 5.34 7.98
C VAL A 41 -5.66 5.82 8.30
N GLU A 42 -4.81 4.93 8.81
CA GLU A 42 -3.42 5.24 9.12
C GLU A 42 -2.63 5.59 7.85
N LYS A 43 -2.77 4.78 6.79
CA LYS A 43 -2.12 5.01 5.48
C LYS A 43 -2.48 6.35 4.86
N ILE A 44 -3.74 6.79 4.98
CA ILE A 44 -4.20 8.09 4.47
C ILE A 44 -3.50 9.25 5.17
N ASN A 45 -3.22 9.12 6.47
CA ASN A 45 -2.59 10.21 7.21
C ASN A 45 -1.09 10.34 6.92
N LYS A 46 -0.44 9.28 6.42
CA LYS A 46 1.00 9.25 6.13
C LYS A 46 1.36 9.64 4.70
N VAL A 47 0.40 9.75 3.77
CA VAL A 47 0.68 10.00 2.34
C VAL A 47 1.53 11.26 2.15
N GLU A 48 1.13 12.38 2.73
CA GLU A 48 1.87 13.65 2.61
C GLU A 48 3.29 13.56 3.19
N GLU A 49 3.48 12.90 4.34
CA GLU A 49 4.81 12.70 4.92
C GLU A 49 5.68 11.83 4.01
N ASP A 50 5.12 10.75 3.46
CA ASP A 50 5.84 9.87 2.53
C ASP A 50 6.18 10.57 1.21
N VAL A 51 5.32 11.49 0.73
CA VAL A 51 5.57 12.30 -0.47
C VAL A 51 6.70 13.31 -0.22
N GLU A 52 6.60 14.11 0.84
CA GLU A 52 7.61 15.12 1.21
C GLU A 52 8.99 14.52 1.47
N LEU A 53 9.06 13.25 1.91
CA LEU A 53 10.34 12.54 2.11
C LEU A 53 11.04 12.13 0.81
N LEU A 54 10.31 12.06 -0.32
CA LEU A 54 10.87 11.65 -1.62
C LEU A 54 11.17 12.85 -2.52
N LEU A 55 10.51 13.98 -2.28
CA LEU A 55 10.67 15.19 -3.07
C LEU A 55 11.80 16.06 -2.53
N SER A 56 12.54 16.68 -3.45
CA SER A 56 13.54 17.69 -3.12
C SER A 56 12.94 19.08 -2.84
N LYS A 57 11.70 19.30 -3.29
CA LYS A 57 10.94 20.56 -3.25
C LYS A 57 9.63 20.37 -2.47
N ASN A 58 9.08 21.47 -1.98
CA ASN A 58 7.80 21.49 -1.28
C ASN A 58 6.66 21.13 -2.26
N SER A 59 5.78 20.21 -1.88
CA SER A 59 4.67 19.76 -2.73
C SER A 59 3.66 20.87 -3.09
N GLY A 60 3.57 21.94 -2.29
CA GLY A 60 2.78 23.15 -2.57
C GLY A 60 3.41 24.07 -3.61
N GLU A 61 4.68 23.84 -3.99
CA GLU A 61 5.37 24.58 -5.05
C GLU A 61 5.46 23.78 -6.37
N ILE A 62 4.96 22.54 -6.39
CA ILE A 62 4.95 21.68 -7.59
C ILE A 62 3.54 21.65 -8.14
N VAL A 63 3.35 22.16 -9.36
CA VAL A 63 2.07 22.08 -10.07
C VAL A 63 1.96 20.73 -10.75
N HIS A 64 0.88 20.02 -10.46
CA HIS A 64 0.41 18.84 -11.18
C HIS A 64 -0.55 19.29 -12.30
N MET A 65 -0.27 18.86 -13.53
CA MET A 65 -1.07 19.10 -14.73
C MET A 65 -1.67 17.79 -15.19
N ILE A 66 -2.99 17.68 -15.06
CA ILE A 66 -3.75 16.47 -15.35
C ILE A 66 -4.54 16.69 -16.64
N PHE A 67 -4.16 15.99 -17.70
CA PHE A 67 -4.80 16.11 -19.00
C PHE A 67 -5.83 14.99 -19.22
N ALA A 68 -6.94 15.30 -19.87
CA ALA A 68 -7.95 14.30 -20.21
C ALA A 68 -7.48 13.42 -21.40
N ASP A 69 -7.35 12.11 -21.13
CA ASP A 69 -6.75 11.08 -22.01
C ASP A 69 -7.13 11.14 -23.49
N ASP A 70 -8.40 11.43 -23.82
CA ASP A 70 -8.92 11.27 -25.19
C ASP A 70 -9.15 12.60 -25.94
N ALA A 71 -8.91 13.75 -25.29
CA ALA A 71 -9.45 15.03 -25.77
C ALA A 71 -8.40 16.00 -26.34
N THR A 72 -7.12 15.79 -26.05
CA THR A 72 -6.07 16.79 -26.33
C THR A 72 -5.29 16.42 -27.58
N HIS A 73 -5.30 17.31 -28.58
CA HIS A 73 -4.49 17.08 -29.77
C HIS A 73 -3.01 17.39 -29.46
N PRO A 74 -2.03 16.53 -29.83
CA PRO A 74 -0.62 16.73 -29.46
C PRO A 74 -0.05 18.11 -29.82
N LYS A 75 -0.46 18.66 -30.97
CA LYS A 75 -0.07 20.03 -31.40
C LYS A 75 -0.53 21.14 -30.44
N ASP A 76 -1.73 21.03 -29.89
CA ASP A 76 -2.28 22.04 -28.98
C ASP A 76 -1.56 21.98 -27.63
N PHE A 77 -1.28 20.76 -27.14
CA PHE A 77 -0.45 20.52 -25.97
C PHE A 77 0.96 21.12 -26.12
N LEU A 78 1.67 20.80 -27.22
CA LEU A 78 3.03 21.31 -27.44
C LEU A 78 3.08 22.84 -27.49
N LYS A 79 2.10 23.46 -28.15
CA LYS A 79 1.98 24.93 -28.19
C LYS A 79 1.70 25.52 -26.81
N PHE A 80 0.81 24.89 -26.03
CA PHE A 80 0.55 25.28 -24.64
C PHE A 80 1.81 25.18 -23.79
N ARG A 81 2.50 24.03 -23.83
CA ARG A 81 3.74 23.77 -23.10
C ARG A 81 4.82 24.82 -23.41
N GLU A 82 5.02 25.15 -24.69
CA GLU A 82 5.97 26.19 -25.10
C GLU A 82 5.61 27.57 -24.51
N GLN A 83 4.32 27.91 -24.45
CA GLN A 83 3.84 29.18 -23.89
C GLN A 83 4.02 29.25 -22.37
N VAL A 84 3.78 28.15 -21.65
CA VAL A 84 3.97 28.07 -20.20
C VAL A 84 5.44 28.27 -19.84
N VAL A 85 6.35 27.55 -20.49
CA VAL A 85 7.79 27.73 -20.26
C VAL A 85 8.24 29.16 -20.59
N LYS A 86 7.70 29.76 -21.67
CA LYS A 86 8.01 31.15 -22.05
C LYS A 86 7.47 32.21 -21.10
N SER A 87 6.35 31.95 -20.43
CA SER A 87 5.80 32.90 -19.46
C SER A 87 6.60 32.93 -18.16
N GLY A 88 7.43 31.90 -17.94
CA GLY A 88 8.25 31.74 -16.73
C GLY A 88 7.39 31.63 -15.47
N CYS A 89 6.18 31.09 -15.58
CA CYS A 89 5.35 30.74 -14.42
C CYS A 89 5.83 29.44 -13.76
N LEU A 90 6.34 28.51 -14.57
CA LEU A 90 7.01 27.29 -14.14
C LEU A 90 8.44 27.27 -14.66
N ASP A 91 9.37 26.72 -13.87
CA ASP A 91 10.77 26.58 -14.26
C ASP A 91 10.98 25.49 -15.33
N TYR A 92 10.12 24.48 -15.34
CA TYR A 92 10.06 23.40 -16.33
C TYR A 92 8.65 22.79 -16.37
N ILE A 93 8.42 21.97 -17.39
CA ILE A 93 7.31 21.02 -17.46
C ILE A 93 7.93 19.68 -17.81
N ALA A 94 7.78 18.69 -16.94
CA ALA A 94 8.38 17.37 -17.08
C ALA A 94 7.40 16.27 -16.65
N TYR A 95 7.60 15.05 -17.13
CA TYR A 95 6.88 13.87 -16.65
C TYR A 95 7.85 12.72 -16.42
N SER A 96 7.36 11.70 -15.72
CA SER A 96 8.02 10.39 -15.65
C SER A 96 7.06 9.29 -16.08
N ALA A 97 7.57 8.26 -16.73
CA ALA A 97 6.80 7.11 -17.16
C ALA A 97 7.53 5.82 -16.76
N LYS A 98 6.74 4.75 -16.54
CA LYS A 98 7.32 3.41 -16.47
C LYS A 98 7.36 2.79 -17.86
N SER A 99 8.46 2.14 -18.16
CA SER A 99 8.64 1.41 -19.41
C SER A 99 9.45 0.13 -19.15
N GLY A 100 9.96 -0.48 -20.21
CA GLY A 100 10.84 -1.63 -20.16
C GLY A 100 11.97 -1.50 -21.16
N LEU A 101 13.14 -1.97 -20.76
CA LEU A 101 14.33 -2.07 -21.60
C LEU A 101 14.72 -3.54 -21.72
N THR A 102 14.90 -4.02 -22.94
CA THR A 102 15.58 -5.31 -23.17
C THR A 102 17.08 -5.07 -23.17
N VAL A 103 17.81 -5.73 -22.27
CA VAL A 103 19.27 -5.62 -22.15
C VAL A 103 19.93 -6.86 -22.75
N LYS A 104 20.62 -6.69 -23.87
CA LYS A 104 21.26 -7.78 -24.61
C LYS A 104 22.27 -8.56 -23.75
N GLU A 105 23.02 -7.87 -22.90
CA GLU A 105 24.02 -8.48 -22.00
C GLU A 105 23.37 -9.30 -20.85
N PHE A 106 22.06 -9.15 -20.62
CA PHE A 106 21.32 -9.90 -19.62
C PHE A 106 20.62 -11.14 -20.19
N GLU A 107 20.45 -11.22 -21.52
CA GLU A 107 19.93 -12.40 -22.18
C GLU A 107 20.80 -13.63 -21.88
N ASN A 108 20.18 -14.73 -21.48
CA ASN A 108 20.85 -15.97 -21.08
C ASN A 108 21.91 -15.80 -19.96
N ASN A 109 21.88 -14.69 -19.21
CA ASN A 109 22.87 -14.41 -18.17
C ASN A 109 22.45 -15.04 -16.83
N PRO A 110 23.21 -16.02 -16.29
CA PRO A 110 22.81 -16.76 -15.09
C PRO A 110 22.76 -15.88 -13.83
N LYS A 111 23.53 -14.78 -13.77
CA LYS A 111 23.46 -13.83 -12.65
C LYS A 111 22.15 -13.06 -12.67
N TYR A 112 21.72 -12.63 -13.85
CA TYR A 112 20.47 -11.91 -14.05
C TYR A 112 19.28 -12.83 -13.73
N HIS A 113 19.27 -14.05 -14.25
CA HIS A 113 18.22 -15.03 -13.92
C HIS A 113 18.13 -15.30 -12.42
N LYS A 114 19.26 -15.46 -11.73
CA LYS A 114 19.28 -15.66 -10.27
C LYS A 114 18.74 -14.44 -9.51
N MET A 115 19.09 -13.23 -9.94
CA MET A 115 18.57 -11.99 -9.35
C MET A 115 17.05 -11.93 -9.51
N VAL A 116 16.56 -12.13 -10.74
CA VAL A 116 15.15 -12.14 -11.10
C VAL A 116 14.35 -13.19 -10.32
N GLU A 117 14.86 -14.42 -10.22
CA GLU A 117 14.26 -15.48 -9.39
C GLU A 117 14.17 -15.07 -7.91
N GLY A 118 15.15 -14.31 -7.42
CA GLY A 118 15.14 -13.76 -6.06
C GLY A 118 14.11 -12.64 -5.83
N LEU A 119 13.69 -11.95 -6.89
CA LEU A 119 12.75 -10.83 -6.82
C LEU A 119 11.28 -11.27 -6.72
N ASN A 120 10.96 -12.56 -6.95
CA ASN A 120 9.58 -13.09 -6.93
C ASN A 120 8.59 -12.33 -7.86
N ILE A 121 9.10 -11.59 -8.85
CA ILE A 121 8.33 -10.90 -9.89
C ILE A 121 7.55 -11.98 -10.67
N LYS A 122 6.28 -11.73 -11.04
CA LYS A 122 5.58 -12.70 -11.89
C LYS A 122 6.34 -12.79 -13.19
N LYS A 123 6.50 -14.01 -13.72
CA LYS A 123 7.16 -14.22 -15.02
C LYS A 123 6.54 -13.38 -16.15
N ASP A 124 5.27 -13.01 -15.99
CA ASP A 124 4.51 -12.20 -16.95
C ASP A 124 4.80 -10.68 -16.85
N ASP A 125 5.40 -10.21 -15.74
CA ASP A 125 5.79 -8.79 -15.55
C ASP A 125 7.19 -8.50 -16.13
N LEU A 126 7.96 -9.55 -16.44
CA LEU A 126 9.20 -9.45 -17.20
C LEU A 126 8.87 -9.66 -18.66
N PHE A 127 8.89 -8.57 -19.43
CA PHE A 127 8.47 -8.56 -20.82
C PHE A 127 9.10 -9.71 -21.62
N PHE A 128 10.42 -9.93 -21.49
CA PHE A 128 11.21 -10.97 -22.18
C PHE A 128 12.50 -11.31 -21.39
N ASP A 129 13.27 -12.32 -21.82
CA ASP A 129 14.61 -12.58 -21.26
C ASP A 129 15.52 -11.37 -21.48
N GLY A 130 16.28 -10.97 -20.46
CA GLY A 130 17.04 -9.72 -20.45
C GLY A 130 16.20 -8.45 -20.22
N GLY A 131 14.88 -8.56 -20.07
CA GLY A 131 13.99 -7.43 -19.81
C GLY A 131 14.14 -6.83 -18.41
N ILE A 132 14.13 -5.51 -18.31
CA ILE A 132 14.16 -4.81 -17.03
C ILE A 132 13.24 -3.60 -17.07
N MET A 133 12.55 -3.33 -15.96
CA MET A 133 11.73 -2.13 -15.86
C MET A 133 12.59 -0.88 -15.78
N THR A 134 12.17 0.16 -16.47
CA THR A 134 12.79 1.48 -16.45
C THR A 134 11.82 2.52 -15.88
N LEU A 135 12.40 3.50 -15.19
CA LEU A 135 11.76 4.76 -14.86
C LEU A 135 12.33 5.80 -15.80
N ASP A 136 11.54 6.15 -16.81
CA ASP A 136 11.92 7.07 -17.84
C ASP A 136 11.53 8.47 -17.36
N ILE A 137 12.46 9.43 -17.44
CA ILE A 137 12.24 10.76 -16.90
C ILE A 137 12.56 11.84 -17.92
N GLU A 138 11.71 12.86 -18.01
CA GLU A 138 11.99 14.06 -18.82
C GLU A 138 12.82 15.08 -18.03
N SER A 139 13.53 15.97 -18.74
CA SER A 139 14.33 17.02 -18.11
C SER A 139 13.44 17.94 -17.25
N GLY A 140 13.86 18.14 -16.00
CA GLY A 140 13.10 18.78 -14.93
C GLY A 140 12.74 17.79 -13.81
N MET A 141 12.47 16.52 -14.12
CA MET A 141 12.16 15.52 -13.08
C MET A 141 13.35 15.23 -12.18
N GLU A 142 14.58 15.31 -12.69
CA GLU A 142 15.80 15.18 -11.89
C GLU A 142 15.91 16.27 -10.82
N GLU A 143 15.25 17.42 -11.02
CA GLU A 143 15.22 18.50 -10.04
C GLU A 143 14.28 18.17 -8.86
N LEU A 144 13.24 17.36 -9.08
CA LEU A 144 12.28 16.91 -8.05
C LEU A 144 12.76 15.69 -7.26
N MET A 145 13.57 14.85 -7.88
CA MET A 145 14.00 13.56 -7.33
C MET A 145 15.06 13.71 -6.23
N GLN A 146 14.76 13.22 -5.01
CA GLN A 146 15.72 13.20 -3.90
C GLN A 146 16.35 11.82 -3.67
N PHE A 147 17.19 11.34 -4.60
CA PHE A 147 17.87 10.04 -4.43
C PHE A 147 19.30 10.15 -3.94
N LYS A 148 19.67 9.23 -3.04
CA LYS A 148 21.07 9.00 -2.67
C LYS A 148 21.72 8.05 -3.66
N LEU A 149 22.94 8.37 -4.06
CA LEU A 149 23.77 7.53 -4.90
C LEU A 149 24.76 6.74 -4.04
N ALA A 150 24.90 5.45 -4.33
CA ALA A 150 25.97 4.63 -3.80
C ALA A 150 27.30 4.88 -4.53
N LYS A 151 27.22 5.15 -5.85
CA LYS A 151 28.38 5.45 -6.72
C LYS A 151 27.99 6.35 -7.90
N GLY A 152 28.99 7.00 -8.50
CA GLY A 152 28.83 7.75 -9.75
C GLY A 152 28.14 9.10 -9.55
N ARG A 153 27.39 9.52 -10.57
CA ARG A 153 26.64 10.78 -10.59
C ARG A 153 25.17 10.58 -10.99
N GLY A 154 24.34 11.57 -10.68
CA GLY A 154 22.96 11.64 -11.20
C GLY A 154 22.94 12.09 -12.66
N LEU A 155 21.74 12.18 -13.22
CA LEU A 155 21.54 12.80 -14.54
C LEU A 155 21.67 14.32 -14.43
N GLU A 156 22.32 14.92 -15.42
CA GLU A 156 22.53 16.36 -15.57
C GLU A 156 21.78 16.87 -16.80
N LYS A 157 21.56 18.19 -16.94
CA LYS A 157 20.76 18.74 -18.06
C LYS A 157 21.26 18.36 -19.47
N ASP A 158 22.57 18.15 -19.62
CA ASP A 158 23.16 17.73 -20.89
C ASP A 158 22.86 16.26 -21.25
N ASP A 159 22.57 15.41 -20.25
CA ASP A 159 22.27 14.00 -20.43
C ASP A 159 20.95 13.76 -21.19
N PHE A 160 20.02 14.72 -21.16
CA PHE A 160 18.75 14.67 -21.90
C PHE A 160 18.89 15.06 -23.38
N ASN A 161 20.09 15.49 -23.81
CA ASN A 161 20.41 15.88 -25.19
C ASN A 161 21.26 14.82 -25.92
N PHE A 162 21.14 13.55 -25.54
CA PHE A 162 22.03 12.46 -25.98
C PHE A 162 22.04 12.20 -27.51
N TYR A 163 20.99 12.59 -28.25
CA TYR A 163 20.89 12.42 -29.71
C TYR A 163 21.82 13.33 -30.53
N LYS A 164 22.33 14.42 -29.95
CA LYS A 164 23.07 15.44 -30.72
C LYS A 164 24.47 14.99 -31.15
N GLU A 165 24.99 13.92 -30.57
CA GLU A 165 26.29 13.34 -30.86
C GLU A 165 26.15 11.83 -30.61
N GLY A 166 26.83 10.93 -31.33
CA GLY A 166 26.72 9.47 -31.16
C GLY A 166 27.23 8.93 -29.80
N LYS A 167 26.76 9.53 -28.71
CA LYS A 167 27.01 9.26 -27.31
C LYS A 167 26.03 8.19 -26.86
N ALA A 168 26.49 7.34 -25.96
CA ALA A 168 25.62 6.39 -25.30
C ALA A 168 24.65 7.13 -24.38
N ILE A 169 23.42 6.64 -24.27
CA ILE A 169 22.38 7.17 -23.40
C ILE A 169 22.81 6.94 -21.94
N PRO A 170 22.95 7.99 -21.12
CA PRO A 170 23.36 7.84 -19.73
C PRO A 170 22.22 7.24 -18.91
N LEU A 171 22.56 6.32 -18.01
CA LEU A 171 21.56 5.55 -17.28
C LEU A 171 22.00 5.33 -15.82
N ILE A 172 21.07 5.41 -14.88
CA ILE A 172 21.33 5.16 -13.46
C ILE A 172 20.79 3.79 -13.10
N ALA A 173 21.63 2.96 -12.48
CA ALA A 173 21.27 1.60 -12.08
C ALA A 173 20.79 1.50 -10.64
N GLY A 174 19.76 0.68 -10.43
CA GLY A 174 19.38 0.19 -9.12
C GLY A 174 20.50 -0.62 -8.44
N TYR A 175 20.56 -0.53 -7.12
CA TYR A 175 21.62 -1.14 -6.31
C TYR A 175 21.76 -2.66 -6.51
N SER A 176 20.67 -3.40 -6.72
CA SER A 176 20.68 -4.86 -6.88
C SER A 176 21.42 -5.30 -8.14
N LEU A 177 21.36 -4.49 -9.20
CA LEU A 177 22.08 -4.77 -10.45
C LEU A 177 23.60 -4.70 -10.23
N TYR A 178 24.03 -3.72 -9.45
CA TYR A 178 25.42 -3.57 -9.03
C TYR A 178 25.86 -4.67 -8.06
N GLU A 179 25.06 -4.96 -7.03
CA GLU A 179 25.36 -5.98 -6.03
C GLU A 179 25.51 -7.38 -6.64
N ASN A 180 24.69 -7.71 -7.64
CA ASN A 180 24.77 -8.98 -8.36
C ASN A 180 25.89 -9.00 -9.42
N GLY A 181 26.64 -7.90 -9.56
CA GLY A 181 27.75 -7.77 -10.51
C GLY A 181 27.30 -7.89 -11.97
N LEU A 182 26.13 -7.33 -12.27
CA LEU A 182 25.60 -7.17 -13.63
C LEU A 182 26.10 -5.87 -14.26
N VAL A 183 26.19 -4.80 -13.47
CA VAL A 183 26.62 -3.47 -13.92
C VAL A 183 27.48 -2.77 -12.85
N ASP A 184 28.33 -1.83 -13.27
CA ASP A 184 28.99 -0.81 -12.44
C ASP A 184 29.08 0.50 -13.26
N VAL A 185 29.50 1.60 -12.63
CA VAL A 185 29.71 2.88 -13.33
C VAL A 185 30.69 2.70 -14.50
N GLY A 186 30.31 3.21 -15.68
CA GLY A 186 31.03 3.08 -16.95
C GLY A 186 30.68 1.80 -17.74
N THR A 187 29.77 0.95 -17.23
CA THR A 187 29.30 -0.23 -17.98
C THR A 187 28.51 0.24 -19.20
N LYS A 188 28.87 -0.28 -20.37
CA LYS A 188 28.12 -0.06 -21.61
C LYS A 188 27.13 -1.19 -21.83
N ILE A 189 25.90 -0.83 -22.14
CA ILE A 189 24.78 -1.74 -22.33
C ILE A 189 24.23 -1.56 -23.76
N THR A 190 23.78 -2.65 -24.36
CA THR A 190 23.14 -2.66 -25.68
C THR A 190 21.65 -2.91 -25.54
N ASN A 191 20.83 -2.09 -26.18
CA ASN A 191 19.40 -2.38 -26.30
C ASN A 191 19.22 -3.68 -27.11
N GLY A 192 18.48 -4.64 -26.56
CA GLY A 192 18.23 -5.94 -27.18
C GLY A 192 17.29 -5.87 -28.39
N ASP A 193 16.36 -4.92 -28.39
CA ASP A 193 15.41 -4.71 -29.49
C ASP A 193 16.02 -3.84 -30.62
N PHE A 194 16.93 -2.93 -30.26
CA PHE A 194 17.56 -1.98 -31.18
C PHE A 194 19.09 -1.90 -30.99
N GLU A 195 19.84 -2.79 -31.64
CA GLU A 195 21.28 -2.95 -31.36
C GLU A 195 22.15 -1.69 -31.54
N ASP A 196 21.70 -0.73 -32.35
CA ASP A 196 22.37 0.55 -32.59
C ASP A 196 22.27 1.50 -31.38
N ILE A 197 21.31 1.29 -30.49
CA ILE A 197 21.12 2.07 -29.27
C ILE A 197 22.02 1.50 -28.17
N LYS A 198 22.89 2.37 -27.63
CA LYS A 198 23.83 2.04 -26.55
C LYS A 198 23.54 2.91 -25.34
N TYR A 199 23.63 2.31 -24.16
CA TYR A 199 23.56 2.99 -22.88
C TYR A 199 24.90 2.94 -22.15
N GLU A 200 25.13 3.88 -21.25
CA GLU A 200 26.26 3.89 -20.32
C GLU A 200 25.78 4.16 -18.90
N VAL A 201 26.14 3.28 -17.97
CA VAL A 201 25.78 3.42 -16.56
C VAL A 201 26.61 4.54 -15.93
N VAL A 202 25.98 5.66 -15.57
CA VAL A 202 26.68 6.83 -15.00
C VAL A 202 26.57 6.93 -13.49
N GLY A 203 25.60 6.23 -12.89
CA GLY A 203 25.34 6.25 -11.46
C GLY A 203 24.73 4.95 -10.96
N ILE A 204 24.91 4.68 -9.66
CA ILE A 204 24.28 3.57 -8.93
C ILE A 204 23.50 4.14 -7.76
N LEU A 205 22.21 3.84 -7.68
CA LEU A 205 21.34 4.23 -6.57
C LEU A 205 21.73 3.53 -5.26
N SER A 206 21.38 4.13 -4.13
CA SER A 206 21.41 3.45 -2.84
C SER A 206 20.37 2.33 -2.73
N GLU A 207 20.57 1.39 -1.81
CA GLU A 207 19.69 0.21 -1.63
C GLU A 207 18.23 0.59 -1.33
N ASP A 208 18.01 1.65 -0.55
CA ASP A 208 16.69 2.11 -0.10
C ASP A 208 16.03 3.14 -1.04
N SER A 209 16.60 3.39 -2.22
CA SER A 209 16.05 4.37 -3.16
C SER A 209 14.65 3.94 -3.66
N LYS A 210 13.71 4.89 -3.59
CA LYS A 210 12.30 4.69 -3.90
C LYS A 210 11.76 5.87 -4.69
N TRP A 211 10.76 5.64 -5.53
CA TRP A 211 10.07 6.70 -6.26
C TRP A 211 8.59 6.40 -6.46
N PHE A 212 7.79 7.38 -6.86
CA PHE A 212 6.40 7.17 -7.20
C PHE A 212 6.24 6.22 -8.39
N SER A 213 5.21 5.39 -8.33
CA SER A 213 4.84 4.40 -9.33
C SER A 213 4.05 5.03 -10.47
N SER A 214 3.18 6.00 -10.18
CA SER A 214 2.35 6.67 -11.19
C SER A 214 2.37 8.18 -11.01
N GLU A 215 1.87 8.65 -9.87
CA GLU A 215 1.65 10.06 -9.58
C GLU A 215 2.36 10.48 -8.30
N LEU A 216 2.85 11.73 -8.29
CA LEU A 216 3.58 12.31 -7.16
C LEU A 216 2.70 12.51 -5.91
N SER A 217 1.38 12.61 -6.08
CA SER A 217 0.38 12.70 -5.01
C SER A 217 -0.05 11.33 -4.48
N SER A 218 0.28 10.24 -5.20
CA SER A 218 -0.18 8.90 -4.84
C SER A 218 0.67 8.27 -3.74
N ASN A 219 0.05 7.42 -2.91
CA ASN A 219 0.77 6.54 -1.98
C ASN A 219 1.33 5.27 -2.65
N GLN A 220 1.48 5.29 -3.98
CA GLN A 220 2.02 4.16 -4.73
C GLN A 220 3.53 4.37 -4.93
N ILE A 221 4.33 4.06 -3.92
CA ILE A 221 5.79 4.25 -3.96
C ILE A 221 6.46 2.94 -4.36
N MET A 222 7.38 2.90 -5.32
CA MET A 222 8.15 1.73 -5.72
C MET A 222 9.62 1.78 -5.35
N TYR A 223 10.22 0.60 -5.08
CA TYR A 223 11.67 0.48 -4.99
C TYR A 223 12.31 0.57 -6.37
N LEU A 224 13.43 1.29 -6.44
CA LEU A 224 14.23 1.45 -7.66
C LEU A 224 15.44 0.51 -7.74
N ARG A 225 15.67 -0.31 -6.71
CA ARG A 225 16.87 -1.15 -6.56
C ARG A 225 17.10 -2.16 -7.68
N ASP A 226 16.09 -2.52 -8.44
CA ASP A 226 16.08 -3.54 -9.49
C ASP A 226 15.65 -2.95 -10.85
N LYS A 227 15.74 -1.63 -10.99
CA LYS A 227 15.30 -0.87 -12.17
C LYS A 227 16.42 0.00 -12.69
N PHE A 228 16.24 0.51 -13.90
CA PHE A 228 17.03 1.63 -14.41
C PHE A 228 16.25 2.93 -14.35
N ILE A 229 16.96 4.05 -14.22
CA ILE A 229 16.44 5.38 -14.54
C ILE A 229 17.13 5.84 -15.83
N GLU A 230 16.34 6.22 -16.82
CA GLU A 230 16.87 6.73 -18.10
C GLU A 230 16.22 8.07 -18.49
N PRO A 231 16.98 8.96 -19.15
CA PRO A 231 16.43 10.21 -19.66
C PRO A 231 15.60 9.97 -20.91
N ILE A 232 14.45 10.63 -20.99
CA ILE A 232 13.64 10.77 -22.20
C ILE A 232 14.13 12.00 -22.95
N CYS A 233 14.23 11.89 -24.27
CA CYS A 233 14.56 13.02 -25.11
C CYS A 233 13.34 13.55 -25.89
N ASP A 234 13.18 14.88 -25.90
CA ASP A 234 12.18 15.65 -26.65
C ASP A 234 11.96 15.23 -28.12
N ASN A 235 12.96 14.66 -28.79
CA ASN A 235 12.82 14.23 -30.19
C ASN A 235 12.28 12.81 -30.38
N GLU A 236 12.29 11.95 -29.36
CA GLU A 236 11.63 10.63 -29.39
C GLU A 236 10.13 10.73 -29.07
N ILE A 237 9.75 11.83 -28.42
CA ILE A 237 8.39 12.22 -28.03
C ILE A 237 7.45 12.38 -29.24
N TYR A 238 7.96 12.67 -30.44
CA TYR A 238 7.12 12.97 -31.62
C TYR A 238 6.38 11.78 -32.26
N ILE A 239 6.49 10.57 -31.70
CA ILE A 239 6.00 9.34 -32.33
C ILE A 239 4.66 8.84 -31.75
N TYR A 240 4.19 9.34 -30.60
CA TYR A 240 3.00 8.77 -29.93
C TYR A 240 1.85 9.76 -29.71
N ASP A 241 0.65 9.37 -30.14
CA ASP A 241 -0.64 10.03 -29.84
C ASP A 241 -0.98 10.06 -28.32
N ILE A 242 -0.12 9.46 -27.48
CA ILE A 242 -0.29 9.21 -26.04
C ILE A 242 0.31 10.37 -25.19
N LEU A 243 0.97 11.35 -25.82
CA LEU A 243 1.63 12.45 -25.09
C LEU A 243 0.75 13.16 -24.05
N PRO A 244 -0.51 13.52 -24.38
CA PRO A 244 -1.32 14.27 -23.44
C PRO A 244 -1.69 13.45 -22.21
N SER A 245 -1.78 12.12 -22.27
CA SER A 245 -2.30 11.31 -21.15
C SER A 245 -1.29 11.06 -20.01
N MET A 246 -0.16 11.77 -19.99
CA MET A 246 0.82 11.66 -18.91
C MET A 246 0.53 12.69 -17.81
N ASN A 247 0.94 12.36 -16.58
CA ASN A 247 0.94 13.31 -15.47
C ASN A 247 2.17 14.20 -15.56
N TYR A 248 1.95 15.49 -15.82
CA TYR A 248 3.02 16.47 -15.97
C TYR A 248 3.19 17.30 -14.71
N TYR A 249 4.43 17.65 -14.41
CA TYR A 249 4.83 18.40 -13.23
C TYR A 249 5.71 19.58 -13.59
N GLY A 250 5.56 20.67 -12.85
CA GLY A 250 6.44 21.82 -12.96
C GLY A 250 6.56 22.58 -11.65
N GLU A 251 7.77 23.04 -11.35
CA GLU A 251 8.03 23.86 -10.16
C GLU A 251 7.63 25.32 -10.43
N ILE A 252 6.88 25.90 -9.49
CA ILE A 252 6.52 27.32 -9.50
C ILE A 252 7.80 28.15 -9.41
N SER A 253 8.00 29.02 -10.40
CA SER A 253 9.18 29.88 -10.43
C SER A 253 9.30 30.73 -9.17
N LYS A 254 10.52 30.78 -8.63
CA LYS A 254 10.81 31.41 -7.34
C LYS A 254 10.22 32.83 -7.20
N GLY A 255 9.44 33.02 -6.14
CA GLY A 255 8.83 34.31 -5.79
C GLY A 255 7.52 34.62 -6.51
N LYS A 256 7.00 33.69 -7.33
CA LYS A 256 5.61 33.76 -7.82
C LYS A 256 4.65 33.19 -6.78
N ASN A 257 3.41 33.69 -6.82
CA ASN A 257 2.34 33.25 -5.94
C ASN A 257 1.58 32.09 -6.60
N LYS A 258 1.28 31.05 -5.80
CA LYS A 258 0.59 29.82 -6.23
C LYS A 258 -0.73 30.12 -6.95
N GLU A 259 -1.61 30.90 -6.34
CA GLU A 259 -2.93 31.17 -6.89
C GLU A 259 -2.85 31.90 -8.24
N LEU A 260 -1.97 32.91 -8.34
CA LEU A 260 -1.75 33.65 -9.59
C LEU A 260 -1.17 32.77 -10.71
N VAL A 261 -0.27 31.83 -10.37
CA VAL A 261 0.29 30.90 -11.35
C VAL A 261 -0.78 29.94 -11.86
N LEU A 262 -1.61 29.38 -10.98
CA LEU A 262 -2.70 28.51 -11.38
C LEU A 262 -3.74 29.24 -12.25
N GLU A 263 -4.04 30.51 -11.95
CA GLU A 263 -4.89 31.36 -12.81
C GLU A 263 -4.24 31.61 -14.18
N GLU A 264 -2.95 31.93 -14.23
CA GLU A 264 -2.21 32.14 -15.48
C GLU A 264 -2.19 30.88 -16.36
N LEU A 265 -1.98 29.71 -15.75
CA LEU A 265 -2.02 28.41 -16.44
C LEU A 265 -3.41 28.12 -17.02
N LYS A 266 -4.48 28.40 -16.26
CA LYS A 266 -5.87 28.28 -16.74
C LYS A 266 -6.13 29.22 -17.92
N GLU A 267 -5.70 30.48 -17.85
CA GLU A 267 -5.84 31.40 -18.98
C GLU A 267 -5.08 30.94 -20.23
N LEU A 268 -3.88 30.37 -20.06
CA LEU A 268 -3.09 29.83 -21.16
C LEU A 268 -3.76 28.58 -21.76
N ALA A 269 -4.34 27.71 -20.93
CA ALA A 269 -5.13 26.57 -21.39
C ALA A 269 -6.36 27.04 -22.18
N ASP A 270 -7.07 28.05 -21.69
CA ASP A 270 -8.23 28.65 -22.37
C ASP A 270 -7.88 29.20 -23.75
N LYS A 271 -6.78 29.96 -23.85
CA LYS A 271 -6.29 30.52 -25.12
C LYS A 271 -5.93 29.44 -26.15
N ASN A 272 -5.67 28.21 -25.72
CA ASN A 272 -5.34 27.08 -26.58
C ASN A 272 -6.48 26.05 -26.69
N GLY A 273 -7.69 26.34 -26.18
CA GLY A 273 -8.84 25.44 -26.28
C GLY A 273 -8.72 24.18 -25.42
N LEU A 274 -7.97 24.26 -24.32
CA LEU A 274 -7.69 23.18 -23.38
C LEU A 274 -8.44 23.32 -22.04
N SER A 275 -9.26 24.36 -21.84
CA SER A 275 -9.96 24.68 -20.58
C SER A 275 -10.64 23.49 -19.87
N SER A 276 -11.23 22.59 -20.63
CA SER A 276 -11.97 21.42 -20.13
C SER A 276 -11.20 20.12 -20.31
N LYS A 277 -9.91 20.22 -20.63
CA LYS A 277 -9.03 19.11 -21.00
C LYS A 277 -7.76 19.05 -20.16
N VAL A 278 -7.52 20.07 -19.33
CA VAL A 278 -6.41 20.08 -18.39
C VAL A 278 -6.86 20.74 -17.09
N ASP A 279 -6.57 20.07 -15.99
CA ASP A 279 -6.72 20.61 -14.65
C ASP A 279 -5.34 20.92 -14.05
N PHE A 280 -5.32 21.94 -13.20
CA PHE A 280 -4.12 22.44 -12.54
C PHE A 280 -4.35 22.52 -11.04
N MET A 281 -3.48 21.89 -10.29
CA MET A 281 -3.44 21.95 -8.83
C MET A 281 -2.00 21.74 -8.37
N THR A 282 -1.67 22.07 -7.13
CA THR A 282 -0.36 21.67 -6.60
C THR A 282 -0.41 20.23 -6.11
N VAL A 283 0.74 19.56 -6.03
CA VAL A 283 0.82 18.19 -5.47
C VAL A 283 0.26 18.16 -4.04
N GLU A 284 0.47 19.22 -3.26
CA GLU A 284 -0.15 19.41 -1.93
C GLU A 284 -1.70 19.41 -1.98
N ASP A 285 -2.28 20.15 -2.92
CA ASP A 285 -3.74 20.27 -3.05
C ASP A 285 -4.35 18.93 -3.50
N ASP A 286 -3.67 18.25 -4.43
CA ASP A 286 -4.05 16.93 -4.93
C ASP A 286 -4.07 15.90 -3.77
N ILE A 287 -3.03 15.88 -2.94
CA ILE A 287 -2.98 15.04 -1.73
C ILE A 287 -4.09 15.40 -0.75
N GLU A 288 -4.40 16.69 -0.57
CA GLU A 288 -5.48 17.13 0.33
C GLU A 288 -6.86 16.68 -0.19
N GLU A 289 -7.14 16.87 -1.47
CA GLU A 289 -8.39 16.44 -2.11
C GLU A 289 -8.59 14.93 -2.01
N ASP A 290 -7.57 14.15 -2.37
CA ASP A 290 -7.57 12.69 -2.24
C ASP A 290 -7.74 12.24 -0.78
N ARG A 291 -7.07 12.92 0.15
CA ARG A 291 -7.20 12.64 1.58
C ARG A 291 -8.62 12.91 2.07
N GLU A 292 -9.24 14.01 1.68
CA GLU A 292 -10.62 14.32 2.05
C GLU A 292 -11.61 13.32 1.47
N PHE A 293 -11.47 12.99 0.19
CA PHE A 293 -12.26 11.97 -0.48
C PHE A 293 -12.15 10.62 0.24
N MET A 294 -10.92 10.19 0.52
CA MET A 294 -10.66 8.93 1.21
C MET A 294 -11.16 8.96 2.66
N LYS A 295 -10.93 10.02 3.42
CA LYS A 295 -11.47 10.17 4.79
C LYS A 295 -13.00 10.01 4.80
N ASN A 296 -13.70 10.64 3.86
CA ASN A 296 -15.14 10.52 3.74
C ASN A 296 -15.55 9.09 3.36
N TYR A 297 -14.88 8.47 2.39
CA TYR A 297 -15.11 7.09 1.99
C TYR A 297 -14.95 6.13 3.19
N TYR A 298 -13.80 6.15 3.87
CA TYR A 298 -13.50 5.25 4.98
C TYR A 298 -14.33 5.52 6.23
N LYS A 299 -14.79 6.75 6.45
CA LYS A 299 -15.73 7.07 7.55
C LYS A 299 -17.00 6.22 7.48
N TYR A 300 -17.60 6.07 6.29
CA TYR A 300 -18.78 5.22 6.12
C TYR A 300 -18.45 3.74 6.40
N TYR A 301 -17.32 3.25 5.89
CA TYR A 301 -16.89 1.87 6.14
C TYR A 301 -16.57 1.60 7.61
N LEU A 302 -16.03 2.57 8.34
CA LEU A 302 -15.78 2.45 9.77
C LEU A 302 -17.09 2.32 10.53
N ILE A 303 -18.11 3.13 10.20
CA ILE A 303 -19.46 3.01 10.78
C ILE A 303 -20.03 1.62 10.51
N PHE A 304 -19.98 1.14 9.26
CA PHE A 304 -20.44 -0.21 8.92
C PHE A 304 -19.68 -1.30 9.66
N SER A 305 -18.36 -1.15 9.82
CA SER A 305 -17.52 -2.12 10.53
C SER A 305 -17.85 -2.15 12.02
N VAL A 306 -18.10 -1.00 12.66
CA VAL A 306 -18.53 -0.93 14.06
C VAL A 306 -19.92 -1.55 14.24
N LEU A 307 -20.88 -1.27 13.36
CA LEU A 307 -22.21 -1.88 13.40
C LEU A 307 -22.12 -3.41 13.23
N PHE A 308 -21.32 -3.86 12.26
CA PHE A 308 -21.05 -5.27 12.04
C PHE A 308 -20.42 -5.92 13.27
N PHE A 309 -19.46 -5.25 13.90
CA PHE A 309 -18.81 -5.69 15.13
C PHE A 309 -19.80 -5.87 16.29
N ILE A 310 -20.75 -4.95 16.44
CA ILE A 310 -21.84 -5.04 17.43
C ILE A 310 -22.74 -6.26 17.12
N ILE A 311 -23.19 -6.42 15.88
CA ILE A 311 -24.01 -7.55 15.45
C ILE A 311 -23.28 -8.88 15.72
N MET A 312 -21.98 -8.92 15.46
CA MET A 312 -21.16 -10.09 15.71
C MET A 312 -21.05 -10.41 17.21
N THR A 313 -20.95 -9.39 18.07
CA THR A 313 -20.97 -9.61 19.53
C THR A 313 -22.29 -10.24 19.99
N PHE A 314 -23.43 -9.84 19.41
CA PHE A 314 -24.72 -10.49 19.68
C PHE A 314 -24.78 -11.92 19.14
N ALA A 315 -24.31 -12.17 17.93
CA ALA A 315 -24.29 -13.51 17.36
C ALA A 315 -23.39 -14.48 18.16
N ILE A 316 -22.21 -14.03 18.64
CA ILE A 316 -21.35 -14.81 19.55
C ILE A 316 -22.10 -15.12 20.85
N THR A 317 -22.82 -14.13 21.40
CA THR A 317 -23.63 -14.29 22.60
C THR A 317 -24.71 -15.37 22.42
N VAL A 318 -25.42 -15.36 21.28
CA VAL A 318 -26.44 -16.38 20.97
C VAL A 318 -25.82 -17.77 20.89
N LEU A 319 -24.68 -17.93 20.20
CA LEU A 319 -23.97 -19.20 20.12
C LEU A 319 -23.53 -19.73 21.49
N ILE A 320 -23.07 -18.84 22.37
CA ILE A 320 -22.67 -19.19 23.74
C ILE A 320 -23.88 -19.58 24.59
N ILE A 321 -25.02 -18.91 24.42
CA ILE A 321 -26.28 -19.28 25.09
C ILE A 321 -26.73 -20.69 24.66
N LEU A 322 -26.71 -20.98 23.36
CA LEU A 322 -27.06 -22.29 22.84
C LEU A 322 -26.11 -23.37 23.38
N SER A 323 -24.82 -23.04 23.49
CA SER A 323 -23.82 -23.90 24.13
C SER A 323 -24.14 -24.15 25.60
N LEU A 324 -24.52 -23.13 26.37
CA LEU A 324 -24.94 -23.26 27.76
C LEU A 324 -26.16 -24.18 27.91
N ASP A 325 -27.20 -23.98 27.09
CA ASP A 325 -28.42 -24.79 27.16
C ASP A 325 -28.15 -26.26 26.81
N SER A 326 -27.29 -26.52 25.82
CA SER A 326 -26.85 -27.88 25.46
C SER A 326 -25.98 -28.57 26.53
N ARG A 327 -25.57 -27.83 27.58
CA ARG A 327 -24.68 -28.28 28.65
C ARG A 327 -25.34 -28.29 30.03
N LYS A 328 -26.66 -28.08 30.12
CA LYS A 328 -27.37 -28.06 31.41
C LYS A 328 -27.12 -29.33 32.24
N GLU A 329 -27.20 -30.51 31.63
CA GLU A 329 -26.94 -31.80 32.29
C GLU A 329 -25.49 -31.92 32.79
N GLU A 330 -24.51 -31.54 31.95
CA GLU A 330 -23.09 -31.51 32.32
C GLU A 330 -22.81 -30.55 33.50
N ILE A 331 -23.47 -29.39 33.50
CA ILE A 331 -23.38 -28.40 34.59
C ILE A 331 -24.02 -28.95 35.86
N GLY A 332 -25.20 -29.58 35.75
CA GLY A 332 -25.91 -30.20 36.87
C GLY A 332 -25.09 -31.29 37.56
N ILE A 333 -24.48 -32.20 36.80
CA ILE A 333 -23.59 -33.23 37.34
C ILE A 333 -22.41 -32.59 38.08
N ARG A 334 -21.80 -31.54 37.52
CA ARG A 334 -20.66 -30.85 38.16
C ARG A 334 -21.05 -30.17 39.47
N VAL A 335 -22.22 -29.52 39.51
CA VAL A 335 -22.74 -28.90 40.73
C VAL A 335 -23.07 -29.96 41.79
N ALA A 336 -23.67 -31.09 41.40
CA ALA A 336 -23.93 -32.22 42.29
C ALA A 336 -22.63 -32.83 42.86
N MET A 337 -21.53 -32.80 42.09
CA MET A 337 -20.19 -33.19 42.53
C MET A 337 -19.47 -32.12 43.38
N GLY A 338 -20.15 -31.02 43.74
CA GLY A 338 -19.62 -29.98 44.63
C GLY A 338 -18.94 -28.79 43.93
N ALA A 339 -19.06 -28.65 42.60
CA ALA A 339 -18.54 -27.46 41.92
C ALA A 339 -19.36 -26.22 42.27
N SER A 340 -18.69 -25.11 42.61
CA SER A 340 -19.37 -23.85 42.87
C SER A 340 -19.80 -23.16 41.57
N PHE A 341 -20.82 -22.29 41.62
CA PHE A 341 -21.17 -21.45 40.47
C PHE A 341 -20.02 -20.53 40.01
N LYS A 342 -19.08 -20.18 40.91
CA LYS A 342 -17.85 -19.46 40.54
C LYS A 342 -16.95 -20.30 39.64
N ASP A 343 -16.85 -21.61 39.90
CA ASP A 343 -16.05 -22.53 39.09
C ASP A 343 -16.65 -22.73 37.70
N ILE A 344 -17.99 -22.83 37.61
CA ILE A 344 -18.70 -22.93 36.33
C ILE A 344 -18.50 -21.64 35.51
N ARG A 345 -18.69 -20.46 36.12
CA ARG A 345 -18.44 -19.17 35.44
C ARG A 345 -17.01 -19.05 34.93
N ALA A 346 -16.02 -19.36 35.78
CA ALA A 346 -14.61 -19.27 35.40
C ALA A 346 -14.25 -20.21 34.24
N MET A 347 -14.89 -21.38 34.15
CA MET A 347 -14.70 -22.31 33.04
C MET A 347 -15.26 -21.75 31.73
N PHE A 348 -16.50 -21.25 31.71
CA PHE A 348 -17.10 -20.67 30.51
C PHE A 348 -16.38 -19.38 30.06
N SER A 349 -16.06 -18.48 30.99
CA SER A 349 -15.28 -17.28 30.68
C SER A 349 -13.91 -17.64 30.12
N GLY A 350 -13.26 -18.68 30.66
CA GLY A 350 -11.99 -19.20 30.14
C GLY A 350 -12.11 -19.75 28.72
N GLU A 351 -13.18 -20.48 28.40
CA GLU A 351 -13.45 -20.96 27.03
C GLU A 351 -13.63 -19.79 26.05
N ILE A 352 -14.45 -18.79 26.40
CA ILE A 352 -14.71 -17.62 25.57
C ILE A 352 -13.43 -16.83 25.32
N LEU A 353 -12.68 -16.51 26.38
CA LEU A 353 -11.42 -15.77 26.28
C LEU A 353 -10.40 -16.54 25.45
N PHE A 354 -10.27 -17.85 25.66
CA PHE A 354 -9.31 -18.67 24.92
C PHE A 354 -9.62 -18.68 23.42
N ILE A 355 -10.88 -18.90 23.04
CA ILE A 355 -11.30 -18.92 21.62
C ILE A 355 -11.07 -17.56 20.98
N ASN A 356 -11.43 -16.47 21.65
CA ASN A 356 -11.23 -15.11 21.12
C ASN A 356 -9.75 -14.77 20.95
N LEU A 357 -8.93 -15.01 21.96
CA LEU A 357 -7.48 -14.73 21.90
C LEU A 357 -6.79 -15.59 20.83
N PHE A 358 -7.14 -16.87 20.73
CA PHE A 358 -6.57 -17.75 19.71
C PHE A 358 -6.95 -17.32 18.30
N SER A 359 -8.22 -16.93 18.09
CA SER A 359 -8.71 -16.43 16.81
C SER A 359 -8.05 -15.10 16.42
N THR A 360 -7.87 -14.20 17.40
CA THR A 360 -7.15 -12.93 17.23
C THR A 360 -5.70 -13.17 16.81
N LEU A 361 -5.01 -14.10 17.47
CA LEU A 361 -3.63 -14.44 17.16
C LEU A 361 -3.50 -14.98 15.73
N ILE A 362 -4.41 -15.85 15.31
CA ILE A 362 -4.42 -16.36 13.92
C ILE A 362 -4.60 -15.20 12.94
N VAL A 363 -5.60 -14.34 13.15
CA VAL A 363 -5.81 -13.18 12.26
C VAL A 363 -4.58 -12.30 12.21
N PHE A 364 -3.97 -11.98 13.35
CA PHE A 364 -2.78 -11.15 13.40
C PHE A 364 -1.64 -11.76 12.59
N VAL A 365 -1.34 -13.05 12.80
CA VAL A 365 -0.30 -13.77 12.05
C VAL A 365 -0.62 -13.78 10.56
N VAL A 366 -1.85 -14.12 10.18
CA VAL A 366 -2.27 -14.17 8.77
C VAL A 366 -2.20 -12.79 8.13
N TYR A 367 -2.65 -11.75 8.82
CA TYR A 367 -2.64 -10.36 8.35
C TYR A 367 -1.21 -9.86 8.14
N THR A 368 -0.31 -10.07 9.10
CA THR A 368 1.11 -9.71 8.97
C THR A 368 1.79 -10.49 7.84
N VAL A 369 1.50 -11.80 7.69
CA VAL A 369 2.06 -12.61 6.61
C VAL A 369 1.53 -12.14 5.25
N LEU A 370 0.23 -11.92 5.09
CA LEU A 370 -0.37 -11.47 3.84
C LEU A 370 0.14 -10.09 3.44
N ASN A 371 0.21 -9.12 4.36
CA ASN A 371 0.78 -7.82 4.05
C ASN A 371 2.24 -7.94 3.63
N ARG A 372 3.04 -8.77 4.31
CA ARG A 372 4.45 -9.01 3.94
C ARG A 372 4.59 -9.70 2.59
N LEU A 373 3.63 -10.55 2.22
CA LEU A 373 3.60 -11.18 0.90
C LEU A 373 3.19 -10.18 -0.17
N ASN A 374 2.15 -9.37 0.05
CA ASN A 374 1.74 -8.31 -0.88
C ASN A 374 2.88 -7.30 -1.13
N PHE A 375 3.66 -6.94 -0.10
CA PHE A 375 4.89 -6.15 -0.25
C PHE A 375 5.92 -6.79 -1.20
N ARG A 376 5.90 -8.12 -1.38
CA ARG A 376 6.77 -8.83 -2.33
C ARG A 376 6.18 -8.95 -3.73
N TYR A 377 4.90 -8.63 -3.93
CA TYR A 377 4.19 -8.80 -5.20
C TYR A 377 3.75 -7.48 -5.83
N ASP A 378 3.34 -6.51 -5.03
CA ASP A 378 3.05 -5.17 -5.50
C ASP A 378 4.37 -4.40 -5.51
N GLU A 379 4.69 -3.77 -6.65
CA GLU A 379 5.81 -2.84 -6.75
C GLU A 379 5.70 -1.67 -5.77
N VAL A 380 4.54 -1.52 -5.13
CA VAL A 380 4.20 -0.49 -4.16
C VAL A 380 4.61 -0.89 -2.74
N VAL A 381 5.52 -0.10 -2.17
CA VAL A 381 5.93 -0.02 -0.76
C VAL A 381 4.72 0.37 0.09
N SER A 382 3.88 -0.60 0.40
CA SER A 382 3.02 -0.47 1.57
C SER A 382 3.89 -0.69 2.81
N LYS A 383 4.34 0.40 3.46
CA LYS A 383 5.03 0.30 4.76
C LYS A 383 4.10 -0.44 5.73
N ILE A 384 4.52 -1.62 6.19
CA ILE A 384 3.85 -2.35 7.27
C ILE A 384 4.47 -1.90 8.57
N ASP A 385 4.18 -0.68 8.97
CA ASP A 385 4.31 -0.30 10.37
C ASP A 385 2.95 -0.46 10.99
N ILE A 386 2.69 -1.65 11.57
CA ILE A 386 1.51 -1.80 12.43
C ILE A 386 1.76 -0.90 13.63
N GLU A 387 1.17 0.29 13.61
CA GLU A 387 1.34 1.24 14.67
C GLU A 387 0.87 0.64 16.00
N PRO A 388 1.54 0.92 17.13
CA PRO A 388 1.11 0.44 18.45
C PRO A 388 -0.36 0.73 18.75
N LEU A 389 -0.91 1.83 18.21
CA LEU A 389 -2.33 2.18 18.32
C LEU A 389 -3.24 1.15 17.65
N THR A 390 -2.88 0.64 16.48
CA THR A 390 -3.59 -0.43 15.78
C THR A 390 -3.64 -1.69 16.64
N PHE A 391 -2.53 -2.08 17.28
CA PHE A 391 -2.51 -3.23 18.19
C PHE A 391 -3.41 -3.04 19.43
N ILE A 392 -3.38 -1.85 20.04
CA ILE A 392 -4.22 -1.53 21.21
C ILE A 392 -5.70 -1.59 20.83
N SER A 393 -6.08 -1.06 19.67
CA SER A 393 -7.48 -1.05 19.21
C SER A 393 -8.07 -2.47 19.06
N VAL A 394 -7.27 -3.43 18.58
CA VAL A 394 -7.67 -4.83 18.46
C VAL A 394 -7.88 -5.44 19.83
N ILE A 395 -6.98 -5.20 20.78
CA ILE A 395 -7.12 -5.68 22.16
C ILE A 395 -8.42 -5.15 22.78
N VAL A 396 -8.70 -3.86 22.61
CA VAL A 396 -9.93 -3.23 23.10
C VAL A 396 -11.16 -3.84 22.44
N GLY A 397 -11.14 -4.06 21.12
CA GLY A 397 -12.21 -4.73 20.40
C GLY A 397 -12.48 -6.14 20.94
N VAL A 398 -11.43 -6.96 21.07
CA VAL A 398 -11.53 -8.33 21.59
C VAL A 398 -12.07 -8.34 23.02
N ALA A 399 -11.63 -7.41 23.87
CA ALA A 399 -12.15 -7.26 25.21
C ALA A 399 -13.65 -6.95 25.19
N PHE A 400 -14.09 -6.02 24.34
CA PHE A 400 -15.50 -5.68 24.16
C PHE A 400 -16.35 -6.88 23.73
N MET A 401 -15.85 -7.67 22.77
CA MET A 401 -16.50 -8.91 22.32
C MET A 401 -16.65 -9.96 23.42
N CYS A 402 -15.76 -9.95 24.41
CA CYS A 402 -15.83 -10.90 25.52
C CYS A 402 -16.77 -10.42 26.65
N ILE A 403 -16.89 -9.11 26.88
CA ILE A 403 -17.64 -8.55 28.02
C ILE A 403 -19.12 -8.94 27.97
N LEU A 404 -19.80 -8.69 26.84
CA LEU A 404 -21.24 -8.92 26.74
C LEU A 404 -21.62 -10.41 26.90
N PRO A 405 -20.96 -11.37 26.21
CA PRO A 405 -21.24 -12.78 26.43
C PRO A 405 -20.92 -13.24 27.85
N ILE A 406 -19.78 -12.83 28.44
CA ILE A 406 -19.41 -13.23 29.80
C ILE A 406 -20.43 -12.72 30.82
N TYR A 407 -20.91 -11.49 30.65
CA TYR A 407 -21.95 -10.92 31.49
C TYR A 407 -23.26 -11.71 31.40
N ILE A 408 -23.72 -12.01 30.18
CA ILE A 408 -24.97 -12.75 29.95
C ILE A 408 -24.88 -14.18 30.46
N VAL A 409 -23.76 -14.88 30.22
CA VAL A 409 -23.47 -16.21 30.79
C VAL A 409 -23.55 -16.17 32.30
N THR A 410 -22.91 -15.17 32.92
CA THR A 410 -22.90 -15.01 34.38
C THR A 410 -24.30 -14.83 34.95
N LYS A 411 -25.12 -13.99 34.30
CA LYS A 411 -26.51 -13.71 34.71
C LYS A 411 -27.44 -14.90 34.49
N ARG A 412 -27.22 -15.68 33.43
CA ARG A 412 -27.99 -16.90 33.16
C ARG A 412 -27.63 -18.00 34.15
N LEU A 413 -26.33 -18.17 34.45
CA LEU A 413 -25.85 -19.14 35.43
C LEU A 413 -26.35 -18.86 36.86
N SER A 414 -26.47 -17.60 37.26
CA SER A 414 -26.99 -17.24 38.58
C SER A 414 -28.49 -17.51 38.76
N LYS A 415 -29.23 -17.76 37.68
CA LYS A 415 -30.66 -18.05 37.71
C LYS A 415 -30.98 -19.54 37.73
N PHE A 416 -30.00 -20.42 37.53
CA PHE A 416 -30.25 -21.86 37.59
C PHE A 416 -30.45 -22.30 39.04
N ASN A 417 -31.64 -22.83 39.34
CA ASN A 417 -31.88 -23.53 40.59
C ASN A 417 -31.21 -24.91 40.53
N PRO A 418 -30.49 -25.36 41.57
CA PRO A 418 -29.87 -26.69 41.61
C PRO A 418 -30.87 -27.83 41.36
N SER A 419 -32.14 -27.65 41.74
CA SER A 419 -33.23 -28.61 41.51
C SER A 419 -33.59 -28.77 40.02
N GLU A 420 -33.53 -27.69 39.23
CA GLU A 420 -33.81 -27.70 37.78
C GLU A 420 -32.65 -28.29 36.96
N LEU A 421 -31.46 -28.39 37.55
CA LEU A 421 -30.27 -28.97 36.91
C LEU A 421 -30.20 -30.50 37.07
N VAL A 422 -30.94 -31.06 38.03
CA VAL A 422 -30.97 -32.49 38.37
C VAL A 422 -32.32 -33.14 38.04
N GLY A 423 -33.40 -32.35 37.96
CA GLY A 423 -34.71 -32.80 37.47
C GLY A 423 -34.64 -33.08 35.97
N GLY A 424 -34.77 -34.35 35.61
CA GLY A 424 -34.89 -34.80 34.22
C GLY A 424 -36.08 -34.15 33.51
N ARG A 425 -36.06 -34.24 32.18
CA ARG A 425 -37.20 -33.85 31.32
C ARG A 425 -38.44 -34.60 31.81
N GLU A 426 -39.45 -33.86 32.26
CA GLU A 426 -40.84 -34.33 32.18
C GLU A 426 -41.34 -34.18 30.74
#